data_AF-A0A1G6JHR5-F1
#
_entry.id   AF-A0A1G6JHR5-F1
#
_cell.length_a   1.000
_cell.length_b   1.000
_cell.length_c   1.000
_cell.angle_alpha   90.00
_cell.angle_beta   90.00
_cell.angle_gamma   90.00
#
_symmetry.space_group_name_H-M   'P 1'
#
loop_
_entity.id
_entity.type
_entity.pdbx_description
1 polymer ?
#
loop_
_entity_poly.entity_id
_entity_poly.type
_entity_poly.pdbx_seq_one_letter_code
_entity_poly.pdbx_strand_id
1 'polypeptide(L)'
;MMSADSRWYTVRDGETLAAIAQRVGTPLDRLMQANPHLQGEPLPGQVIRIADNGVDMPCCLVLPPVHPGADYPSGVSLIQRITTPFGSTRTRVAILAYGLPHPASWGPFDQYEGFAQVPGVISWRFRLYPTPEPDAPTWAGRFDHITARLTPDTRVQVRLSQSTNQDLGPVLLENTLNNCI
;
A
#
# COMPACT_ATOMS: atom_id res chain seq x y z
N MET A 1 10.87 -1.07 10.10
CA MET A 1 10.97 -2.53 9.95
C MET A 1 10.08 -3.16 11.01
N MET A 2 8.84 -3.48 10.69
CA MET A 2 7.98 -4.26 11.59
C MET A 2 7.84 -5.64 10.93
N SER A 3 8.68 -6.57 11.39
CA SER A 3 8.51 -8.00 11.13
C SER A 3 7.17 -8.42 11.73
N ALA A 4 6.38 -9.18 10.99
CA ALA A 4 5.21 -9.88 11.52
C ALA A 4 5.72 -10.96 12.49
N ASP A 5 5.97 -10.58 13.74
CA ASP A 5 6.36 -11.50 14.79
C ASP A 5 5.15 -12.36 15.15
N SER A 6 5.10 -13.56 14.55
CA SER A 6 4.13 -14.59 14.90
C SER A 6 4.13 -14.82 16.41
N ARG A 7 3.03 -14.47 17.07
CA ARG A 7 2.83 -14.76 18.50
C ARG A 7 2.46 -16.24 18.66
N TRP A 8 3.07 -16.92 19.61
CA TRP A 8 2.70 -18.29 19.97
C TRP A 8 1.77 -18.27 21.18
N TYR A 9 0.77 -19.15 21.19
CA TYR A 9 -0.21 -19.24 22.27
C TYR A 9 -0.32 -20.67 22.79
N THR A 10 -0.23 -20.84 24.11
CA THR A 10 -0.46 -22.14 24.77
C THR A 10 -1.92 -22.26 25.16
N VAL A 11 -2.59 -23.28 24.62
CA VAL A 11 -4.02 -23.55 24.79
C VAL A 11 -4.33 -23.88 26.24
N ARG A 12 -5.34 -23.22 26.82
CA ARG A 12 -5.81 -23.51 28.19
C ARG A 12 -6.85 -24.63 28.18
N ASP A 13 -7.09 -25.18 29.36
CA ASP A 13 -8.03 -26.29 29.52
C ASP A 13 -9.44 -25.93 29.01
N GLY A 14 -9.98 -26.78 28.14
CA GLY A 14 -11.30 -26.59 27.53
C GLY A 14 -11.47 -25.45 26.52
N GLU A 15 -10.40 -24.76 26.11
CA GLU A 15 -10.50 -23.71 25.08
C GLU A 15 -10.74 -24.29 23.67
N THR A 16 -11.65 -23.66 22.92
CA THR A 16 -11.83 -23.90 21.48
C THR A 16 -11.08 -22.86 20.65
N LEU A 17 -10.80 -23.15 19.38
CA LEU A 17 -10.25 -22.22 18.41
C LEU A 17 -11.09 -20.95 18.30
N ALA A 18 -12.42 -21.08 18.37
CA ALA A 18 -13.32 -19.93 18.33
C ALA A 18 -13.15 -19.02 19.56
N ALA A 19 -13.07 -19.60 20.76
CA ALA A 19 -12.84 -18.84 21.99
C ALA A 19 -11.44 -18.20 22.01
N ILE A 20 -10.42 -18.92 21.53
CA ILE A 20 -9.05 -18.40 21.42
C ILE A 20 -9.01 -17.26 20.40
N ALA A 21 -9.57 -17.44 19.21
CA ALA A 21 -9.69 -16.45 18.14
C ALA A 21 -10.32 -15.15 18.66
N GLN A 22 -11.45 -15.26 19.36
CA GLN A 22 -12.11 -14.10 19.97
C GLN A 22 -11.22 -13.40 21.00
N ARG A 23 -10.53 -14.16 21.86
CA ARG A 23 -9.67 -13.63 22.92
C ARG A 23 -8.42 -12.92 22.39
N VAL A 24 -7.79 -13.48 21.36
CA VAL A 24 -6.58 -12.89 20.75
C VAL A 24 -6.91 -11.86 19.67
N GLY A 25 -8.19 -11.73 19.31
CA GLY A 25 -8.71 -10.78 18.33
C GLY A 25 -8.55 -11.20 16.88
N THR A 26 -8.21 -12.47 16.59
CA THR A 26 -7.91 -12.98 15.25
C THR A 26 -9.13 -13.67 14.63
N PRO A 27 -9.43 -13.47 13.33
CA PRO A 27 -10.47 -14.24 12.66
C PRO A 27 -10.19 -15.75 12.74
N LEU A 28 -11.20 -16.55 13.03
CA LEU A 28 -11.08 -18.01 13.17
C LEU A 28 -10.38 -18.66 11.96
N ASP A 29 -10.78 -18.25 10.75
CA ASP A 29 -10.22 -18.78 9.50
C ASP A 29 -8.71 -18.51 9.37
N ARG A 30 -8.24 -17.36 9.84
CA ARG A 30 -6.81 -17.00 9.84
C ARG A 30 -6.05 -17.82 10.88
N LEU A 31 -6.65 -18.04 12.05
CA LEU A 31 -6.09 -18.89 13.08
C LEU A 31 -5.97 -20.35 12.59
N MET A 32 -6.98 -20.86 11.87
CA MET A 32 -6.93 -22.19 11.24
C MET A 32 -5.87 -22.28 10.14
N GLN A 33 -5.80 -21.30 9.23
CA GLN A 33 -4.78 -21.24 8.17
C GLN A 33 -3.34 -21.18 8.73
N ALA A 34 -3.15 -20.50 9.86
CA ALA A 34 -1.85 -20.45 10.52
C ALA A 34 -1.45 -21.79 11.14
N ASN A 35 -2.39 -22.72 11.35
CA ASN A 35 -2.16 -23.99 12.01
C ASN A 35 -2.69 -25.16 11.16
N PRO A 36 -2.16 -25.38 9.94
CA PRO A 36 -2.66 -26.39 9.00
C PRO A 36 -2.45 -27.84 9.49
N HIS A 37 -1.68 -28.03 10.56
CA HIS A 37 -1.44 -29.32 11.19
C HIS A 37 -2.53 -29.72 12.19
N LEU A 38 -3.43 -28.80 12.57
CA LEU A 38 -4.56 -29.10 13.45
C LEU A 38 -5.60 -29.93 12.69
N GLN A 39 -6.01 -31.05 13.28
CA GLN A 39 -7.07 -31.93 12.79
C GLN A 39 -8.36 -31.78 13.60
N GLY A 40 -8.65 -30.56 14.06
CA GLY A 40 -9.78 -30.24 14.94
C GLY A 40 -9.43 -29.19 15.99
N GLU A 41 -10.12 -29.26 17.13
CA GLU A 41 -9.84 -28.41 18.29
C GLU A 41 -8.49 -28.75 18.93
N PRO A 42 -7.71 -27.77 19.38
CA PRO A 42 -6.43 -28.00 20.02
C PRO A 42 -6.60 -28.60 21.42
N LEU A 43 -5.61 -29.38 21.84
CA LEU A 43 -5.59 -29.95 23.18
C LEU A 43 -5.05 -28.94 24.21
N PRO A 44 -5.46 -29.04 25.50
CA PRO A 44 -4.84 -28.27 26.57
C PRO A 44 -3.32 -28.44 26.60
N GLY A 45 -2.60 -27.33 26.74
CA GLY A 45 -1.13 -27.29 26.71
C GLY A 45 -0.51 -27.30 25.31
N GLN A 46 -1.29 -27.50 24.25
CA GLN A 46 -0.80 -27.40 22.89
C GLN A 46 -0.41 -25.96 22.55
N VAL A 47 0.72 -25.77 21.87
CA VAL A 47 1.15 -24.46 21.38
C VAL A 47 0.67 -24.29 19.95
N ILE A 48 -0.14 -23.27 19.72
CA ILE A 48 -0.63 -22.88 18.40
C ILE A 48 -0.04 -21.54 17.98
N ARG A 49 0.13 -21.34 16.68
CA ARG A 49 0.55 -20.07 16.11
C ARG A 49 -0.65 -19.14 16.06
N ILE A 50 -0.57 -18.02 16.76
CA ILE A 50 -1.47 -16.91 16.52
C ILE A 50 -0.94 -16.20 15.28
N ALA A 51 -1.67 -16.33 14.17
CA ALA A 51 -1.53 -15.33 13.13
C ALA A 51 -1.82 -14.00 13.80
N ASP A 52 -0.92 -13.03 13.70
CA ASP A 52 -1.32 -11.67 14.00
C ASP A 52 -2.62 -11.39 13.24
N ASN A 53 -3.45 -10.53 13.83
CA ASN A 53 -4.53 -9.90 13.10
C ASN A 53 -3.90 -9.29 11.88
N GLY A 54 -3.94 -10.01 10.76
CA GLY A 54 -3.76 -9.46 9.45
C GLY A 54 -4.97 -8.57 9.22
N VAL A 55 -5.09 -7.47 9.99
CA VAL A 55 -5.24 -6.19 9.36
C VAL A 55 -4.18 -6.24 8.28
N ASP A 56 -4.62 -6.50 7.06
CA ASP A 56 -3.78 -6.49 5.87
C ASP A 56 -3.29 -5.04 5.82
N MET A 57 -2.24 -4.76 6.59
CA MET A 57 -1.89 -3.40 6.96
C MET A 57 -1.49 -2.78 5.63
N PRO A 58 -2.21 -1.75 5.20
CA PRO A 58 -1.93 -1.18 3.90
C PRO A 58 -0.48 -0.70 3.93
N CYS A 59 0.29 -1.02 2.89
CA CYS A 59 1.65 -0.53 2.85
C CYS A 59 1.60 0.99 2.68
N CYS A 60 2.27 1.70 3.58
CA CYS A 60 2.59 3.10 3.40
C CYS A 60 4.06 3.19 3.01
N LEU A 61 4.37 3.85 1.90
CA LEU A 61 5.74 4.18 1.55
C LEU A 61 5.93 5.68 1.42
N VAL A 62 7.09 6.15 1.86
CA VAL A 62 7.56 7.50 1.59
C VAL A 62 8.06 7.55 0.15
N LEU A 63 7.69 8.60 -0.59
CA LEU A 63 8.17 8.89 -1.93
C LEU A 63 9.18 10.05 -1.85
N PRO A 64 10.49 9.77 -1.70
CA PRO A 64 11.50 10.82 -1.63
C PRO A 64 11.68 11.55 -2.97
N PRO A 65 12.19 12.80 -2.94
CA PRO A 65 12.63 13.51 -4.13
C PRO A 65 13.70 12.73 -4.91
N VAL A 66 13.58 12.71 -6.24
CA VAL A 66 14.55 12.07 -7.14
C VAL A 66 15.73 13.00 -7.46
N HIS A 67 15.49 14.31 -7.49
CA HIS A 67 16.51 15.30 -7.84
C HIS A 67 17.42 15.63 -6.63
N PRO A 68 18.75 15.49 -6.75
CA PRO A 68 19.68 15.88 -5.70
C PRO A 68 19.52 17.36 -5.36
N GLY A 69 19.44 17.68 -4.06
CA GLY A 69 19.26 19.07 -3.60
C GLY A 69 17.86 19.65 -3.83
N ALA A 70 16.86 18.81 -4.11
CA ALA A 70 15.46 19.24 -4.16
C ALA A 70 15.02 19.93 -2.86
N ASP A 71 14.44 21.12 -2.99
CA ASP A 71 13.86 21.91 -1.90
C ASP A 71 12.34 21.72 -1.77
N TYR A 72 11.86 20.52 -2.12
CA TYR A 72 10.46 20.14 -1.97
C TYR A 72 10.37 18.82 -1.18
N PRO A 73 9.31 18.64 -0.38
CA PRO A 73 9.23 17.53 0.56
C PRO A 73 8.92 16.20 -0.15
N SER A 74 9.04 15.12 0.62
CA SER A 74 8.61 13.80 0.16
C SER A 74 7.09 13.69 0.11
N GLY A 75 6.59 12.86 -0.81
CA GLY A 75 5.20 12.40 -0.80
C GLY A 75 5.03 11.10 -0.02
N VAL A 76 3.81 10.58 -0.03
CA VAL A 76 3.46 9.27 0.52
C VAL A 76 2.58 8.51 -0.46
N SER A 77 2.73 7.19 -0.51
CA SER A 77 1.78 6.31 -1.19
C SER A 77 1.23 5.25 -0.25
N LEU A 78 -0.08 5.00 -0.38
CA LEU A 78 -0.81 3.96 0.31
C LEU A 78 -1.20 2.86 -0.68
N ILE A 79 -0.72 1.64 -0.44
CA ILE A 79 -1.03 0.44 -1.20
C ILE A 79 -1.88 -0.47 -0.33
N GLN A 80 -3.08 -0.78 -0.80
CA GLN A 80 -4.03 -1.57 -0.02
C GLN A 80 -4.84 -2.50 -0.90
N ARG A 81 -5.19 -3.67 -0.37
CA ARG A 81 -6.19 -4.54 -1.00
C ARG A 81 -7.57 -3.97 -0.73
N ILE A 82 -8.38 -3.85 -1.77
CA ILE A 82 -9.77 -3.42 -1.67
C ILE A 82 -10.69 -4.52 -2.18
N THR A 83 -11.81 -4.71 -1.49
CA THR A 83 -12.88 -5.60 -1.94
C THR A 83 -13.87 -4.76 -2.74
N THR A 84 -14.06 -5.13 -4.01
CA THR A 84 -15.05 -4.49 -4.88
C THR A 84 -16.47 -4.90 -4.47
N PRO A 85 -17.51 -4.15 -4.86
CA PRO A 85 -18.92 -4.52 -4.60
C PRO A 85 -19.30 -5.91 -5.11
N PHE A 86 -18.58 -6.42 -6.12
CA PHE A 86 -18.79 -7.75 -6.72
C PHE A 86 -17.92 -8.86 -6.08
N GLY A 87 -17.32 -8.60 -4.91
CA GLY A 87 -16.54 -9.58 -4.17
C GLY A 87 -15.12 -9.85 -4.70
N SER A 88 -14.73 -9.25 -5.83
CA SER A 88 -13.36 -9.38 -6.34
C SER A 88 -12.38 -8.50 -5.56
N THR A 89 -11.20 -9.04 -5.25
CA THR A 89 -10.12 -8.27 -4.61
C THR A 89 -9.27 -7.57 -5.67
N ARG A 90 -8.96 -6.29 -5.44
CA ARG A 90 -8.07 -5.46 -6.25
C ARG A 90 -7.02 -4.79 -5.37
N THR A 91 -5.94 -4.33 -5.97
CA THR A 91 -4.99 -3.46 -5.29
C THR A 91 -5.29 -2.01 -5.65
N ARG A 92 -5.36 -1.16 -4.63
CA ARG A 92 -5.40 0.30 -4.78
C ARG A 92 -4.01 0.85 -4.52
N VAL A 93 -3.59 1.79 -5.35
CA VAL A 93 -2.47 2.69 -5.10
C VAL A 93 -3.04 4.10 -4.98
N ALA A 94 -2.82 4.73 -3.84
CA ALA A 94 -3.15 6.15 -3.63
C ALA A 94 -1.86 6.91 -3.35
N ILE A 95 -1.77 8.15 -3.81
CA ILE A 95 -0.63 9.04 -3.60
C ILE A 95 -1.13 10.36 -3.05
N LEU A 96 -0.39 10.89 -2.08
CA LEU A 96 -0.53 12.25 -1.56
C LEU A 96 0.84 12.91 -1.56
N ALA A 97 0.93 14.13 -2.10
CA ALA A 97 2.13 14.94 -2.11
C ALA A 97 1.76 16.41 -1.88
N TYR A 98 2.42 17.07 -0.94
CA TYR A 98 2.23 18.49 -0.65
C TYR A 98 3.55 19.23 -0.90
N GLY A 99 3.50 20.56 -1.02
CA GLY A 99 4.72 21.39 -1.15
C GLY A 99 5.52 21.16 -2.45
N LEU A 100 4.94 20.49 -3.45
CA LEU A 100 5.58 20.34 -4.75
C LEU A 100 5.57 21.68 -5.50
N PRO A 101 6.60 21.96 -6.32
CA PRO A 101 6.64 23.17 -7.13
C PRO A 101 5.46 23.20 -8.11
N HIS A 102 5.04 24.40 -8.52
CA HIS A 102 3.97 24.51 -9.52
C HIS A 102 4.42 23.82 -10.83
N PRO A 103 3.61 22.97 -11.49
CA PRO A 103 4.03 22.22 -12.68
C PRO A 103 4.68 23.07 -13.78
N ALA A 104 4.13 24.27 -14.02
CA ALA A 104 4.65 25.20 -15.03
C ALA A 104 6.06 25.75 -14.73
N SER A 105 6.57 25.59 -13.51
CA SER A 105 7.97 25.95 -13.18
C SER A 105 8.99 24.99 -13.79
N TRP A 106 8.55 23.84 -14.32
CA TRP A 106 9.38 22.81 -14.95
C TRP A 106 9.21 22.74 -16.47
N GLY A 107 8.70 23.79 -17.09
CA GLY A 107 8.49 23.87 -18.54
C GLY A 107 7.01 23.77 -18.91
N PRO A 108 6.65 23.02 -19.97
CA PRO A 108 5.31 23.06 -20.55
C PRO A 108 4.32 22.14 -19.82
N PHE A 109 4.46 21.95 -18.50
CA PHE A 109 3.63 21.02 -17.72
C PHE A 109 2.58 21.78 -16.89
N ASP A 110 1.40 21.20 -16.74
CA ASP A 110 0.27 21.82 -16.04
C ASP A 110 -0.31 20.94 -14.93
N GLN A 111 0.16 19.70 -14.78
CA GLN A 111 -0.36 18.78 -13.77
C GLN A 111 0.67 17.74 -13.31
N TYR A 112 0.33 17.06 -12.21
CA TYR A 112 1.00 15.87 -11.73
C TYR A 112 0.17 14.62 -11.99
N GLU A 113 0.86 13.52 -12.29
CA GLU A 113 0.29 12.19 -12.39
C GLU A 113 1.04 11.21 -11.51
N GLY A 114 0.28 10.33 -10.88
CA GLY A 114 0.76 9.16 -10.19
C GLY A 114 0.98 8.00 -11.16
N PHE A 115 2.06 7.26 -10.95
CA PHE A 115 2.34 6.01 -11.65
C PHE A 115 2.52 4.89 -10.65
N ALA A 116 1.99 3.72 -11.00
CA ALA A 116 2.44 2.44 -10.48
C ALA A 116 2.88 1.60 -11.67
N GLN A 117 4.11 1.11 -11.66
CA GLN A 117 4.69 0.38 -12.80
C GLN A 117 5.38 -0.87 -12.33
N VAL A 118 5.02 -2.01 -12.91
CA VAL A 118 5.83 -3.23 -12.88
C VAL A 118 6.77 -3.15 -14.09
N PRO A 119 8.09 -2.97 -13.90
CA PRO A 119 9.03 -2.76 -14.99
C PRO A 119 8.95 -3.87 -16.06
N GLY A 120 8.86 -3.49 -17.32
CA GLY A 120 8.76 -4.43 -18.45
C GLY A 120 7.43 -5.17 -18.59
N VAL A 121 6.45 -4.93 -17.71
CA VAL A 121 5.15 -5.65 -17.71
C VAL A 121 3.99 -4.69 -17.97
N ILE A 122 3.73 -3.76 -17.06
CA ILE A 122 2.53 -2.90 -17.11
C ILE A 122 2.73 -1.63 -16.29
N SER A 123 2.06 -0.54 -16.71
CA SER A 123 2.00 0.71 -15.97
C SER A 123 0.55 1.19 -15.83
N TRP A 124 0.19 1.60 -14.62
CA TRP A 124 -1.04 2.34 -14.32
C TRP A 124 -0.69 3.81 -14.10
N ARG A 125 -1.42 4.68 -14.78
CA ARG A 125 -1.25 6.14 -14.77
C ARG A 125 -2.56 6.77 -14.30
N PHE A 126 -2.49 7.73 -13.40
CA PHE A 126 -3.67 8.42 -12.87
C PHE A 126 -3.34 9.86 -12.47
N ARG A 127 -4.30 10.77 -12.66
CA ARG A 127 -4.14 12.18 -12.30
C ARG A 127 -4.09 12.37 -10.79
N LEU A 128 -3.21 13.27 -10.34
CA LEU A 128 -3.29 13.85 -9.01
C LEU A 128 -4.05 15.18 -9.12
N TYR A 129 -5.10 15.31 -8.31
CA TYR A 129 -5.92 16.51 -8.26
C TYR A 129 -5.41 17.43 -7.15
N PRO A 130 -5.27 18.74 -7.41
CA PRO A 130 -4.88 19.69 -6.38
C PRO A 130 -6.08 20.00 -5.48
N THR A 131 -5.87 19.87 -4.17
CA THR A 131 -6.76 20.38 -3.14
C THR A 131 -6.23 21.75 -2.70
N PRO A 132 -7.04 22.82 -2.73
CA PRO A 132 -6.61 24.14 -2.27
C PRO A 132 -6.24 24.15 -0.79
N GLU A 133 -5.06 24.67 -0.49
CA GLU A 133 -4.52 24.87 0.86
C GLU A 133 -3.77 26.22 0.91
N PRO A 134 -3.50 26.78 2.10
CA PRO A 134 -2.61 27.93 2.22
C PRO A 134 -1.24 27.65 1.59
N ASP A 135 -0.65 28.65 0.94
CA ASP A 135 0.67 28.65 0.30
C ASP A 135 0.81 27.74 -0.94
N ALA A 136 0.54 26.44 -0.83
CA ALA A 136 0.67 25.47 -1.92
C ALA A 136 -0.39 24.36 -1.83
N PRO A 137 -0.93 23.88 -2.97
CA PRO A 137 -1.94 22.82 -2.96
C PRO A 137 -1.36 21.46 -2.55
N THR A 138 -2.20 20.63 -1.94
CA THR A 138 -1.92 19.20 -1.79
C THR A 138 -2.41 18.45 -3.01
N TRP A 139 -1.53 17.71 -3.66
CA TRP A 139 -1.83 16.87 -4.81
C TRP A 139 -2.16 15.44 -4.36
N ALA A 140 -3.35 14.97 -4.69
CA ALA A 140 -3.78 13.63 -4.32
C ALA A 140 -4.52 12.91 -5.45
N GLY A 141 -4.31 11.61 -5.54
CA GLY A 141 -4.98 10.77 -6.54
C GLY A 141 -4.87 9.30 -6.20
N ARG A 142 -5.66 8.47 -6.88
CA ARG A 142 -5.67 7.03 -6.67
C ARG A 142 -6.04 6.26 -7.92
N PHE A 143 -5.57 5.02 -7.97
CA PHE A 143 -6.00 4.01 -8.93
C PHE A 143 -6.39 2.74 -8.19
N ASP A 144 -7.62 2.26 -8.42
CA ASP A 144 -8.26 1.20 -7.64
C ASP A 144 -8.28 -0.17 -8.34
N HIS A 145 -8.05 -0.19 -9.65
CA HIS A 145 -8.35 -1.35 -10.50
C HIS A 145 -7.10 -2.15 -10.88
N ILE A 146 -6.12 -2.25 -9.98
CA ILE A 146 -4.94 -3.10 -10.24
C ILE A 146 -5.32 -4.55 -9.99
N THR A 147 -5.31 -5.33 -11.07
CA THR A 147 -5.56 -6.78 -11.07
C THR A 147 -4.27 -7.59 -11.06
N ALA A 148 -3.19 -7.05 -11.60
CA ALA A 148 -1.90 -7.72 -11.67
C ALA A 148 -1.25 -7.78 -10.28
N ARG A 149 -0.41 -8.80 -10.09
CA ARG A 149 0.43 -8.93 -8.91
C ARG A 149 1.52 -7.86 -8.97
N LEU A 150 1.58 -7.02 -7.94
CA LEU A 150 2.71 -6.13 -7.72
C LEU A 150 3.90 -6.93 -7.19
N THR A 151 5.10 -6.43 -7.48
CA THR A 151 6.40 -7.04 -7.17
C THR A 151 7.30 -6.04 -6.42
N PRO A 152 8.31 -6.48 -5.65
CA PRO A 152 9.20 -5.59 -4.90
C PRO A 152 9.83 -4.46 -5.75
N ASP A 153 10.08 -4.70 -7.04
CA ASP A 153 10.61 -3.74 -8.02
C ASP A 153 9.53 -2.82 -8.64
N THR A 154 8.27 -2.98 -8.27
CA THR A 154 7.18 -2.08 -8.69
C THR A 154 7.53 -0.66 -8.27
N ARG A 155 7.59 0.24 -9.24
CA ARG A 155 7.89 1.67 -9.03
C ARG A 155 6.61 2.44 -8.81
N VAL A 156 6.60 3.27 -7.78
CA VAL A 156 5.57 4.28 -7.55
C VAL A 156 6.20 5.65 -7.74
N GLN A 157 5.60 6.47 -8.60
CA GLN A 157 6.17 7.76 -8.98
C GLN A 157 5.12 8.89 -8.95
N VAL A 158 5.59 10.10 -8.71
CA VAL A 158 4.89 11.35 -9.06
C VAL A 158 5.65 12.02 -10.18
N ARG A 159 4.96 12.25 -11.29
CA ARG A 159 5.55 12.72 -12.55
C ARG A 159 4.80 13.94 -13.07
N LEU A 160 5.54 14.87 -13.66
CA LEU A 160 4.95 15.98 -14.39
C LEU A 160 4.29 15.48 -15.68
N SER A 161 3.24 16.17 -16.09
CA SER A 161 2.48 15.83 -17.28
C SER A 161 1.83 17.07 -17.86
N GLN A 162 1.60 17.05 -19.17
CA GLN A 162 0.85 18.09 -19.87
C GLN A 162 -0.52 17.58 -20.28
N SER A 163 -1.58 18.24 -19.80
CA SER A 163 -2.95 17.74 -19.93
C SER A 163 -3.47 17.69 -21.36
N THR A 164 -3.02 18.59 -22.24
CA THR A 164 -3.53 18.73 -23.61
C THR A 164 -3.07 17.60 -24.54
N ASN A 165 -1.80 17.19 -24.44
CA ASN A 165 -1.19 16.19 -25.32
C ASN A 165 -0.73 14.93 -24.58
N GLN A 166 -0.88 14.89 -23.26
CA GLN A 166 -0.50 13.79 -22.37
C GLN A 166 1.01 13.50 -22.33
N ASP A 167 1.85 14.45 -22.75
CA ASP A 167 3.30 14.34 -22.69
C ASP A 167 3.78 14.22 -21.24
N LEU A 168 4.77 13.35 -21.02
CA LEU A 168 5.32 13.08 -19.71
C LEU A 168 6.60 13.87 -19.46
N GLY A 169 6.64 14.56 -18.34
CA GLY A 169 7.79 15.29 -17.85
C GLY A 169 8.73 14.46 -16.97
N PRO A 170 9.62 15.11 -16.21
CA PRO A 170 10.48 14.41 -15.27
C PRO A 170 9.71 13.84 -14.08
N VAL A 171 10.29 12.83 -13.44
CA VAL A 171 9.81 12.24 -12.19
C VAL A 171 10.36 13.07 -11.03
N LEU A 172 9.48 13.56 -10.16
CA LEU A 172 9.88 14.37 -9.00
C LEU A 172 10.04 13.52 -7.75
N LEU A 173 9.14 12.56 -7.54
CA LEU A 173 9.14 11.67 -6.39
C LEU A 173 9.09 10.22 -6.87
N GLU A 174 9.91 9.33 -6.28
CA GLU A 174 9.93 7.90 -6.65
C GLU A 174 10.30 7.03 -5.46
N ASN A 175 9.68 5.85 -5.38
CA ASN A 175 10.22 4.74 -4.61
C ASN A 175 9.76 3.39 -5.23
N THR A 176 10.28 2.30 -4.68
CA THR A 176 9.87 0.93 -5.02
C THR A 176 9.09 0.29 -3.88
N LEU A 177 8.35 -0.76 -4.18
CA LEU A 177 7.62 -1.55 -3.18
C LEU A 177 8.49 -2.55 -2.42
N ASN A 178 9.82 -2.46 -2.48
CA ASN A 178 10.76 -3.42 -1.87
C ASN A 178 10.61 -3.53 -0.34
N ASN A 179 10.09 -2.48 0.30
CA ASN A 179 9.81 -2.46 1.75
C ASN A 179 8.32 -2.69 2.08
N CYS A 180 7.51 -3.04 1.08
CA CYS A 180 6.06 -3.20 1.19
C CYS A 180 5.57 -4.64 0.98
N ILE A 181 6.19 -5.38 0.06
CA ILE A 181 5.68 -6.67 -0.46
C ILE A 181 6.78 -7.69 -0.68
#